data_AF-A0A7V1BHQ7-F1
#
_entry.id   AF-A0A7V1BHQ7-F1
#
_cell.length_a   1.000
_cell.length_b   1.000
_cell.length_c   1.000
_cell.angle_alpha   90.00
_cell.angle_beta   90.00
_cell.angle_gamma   90.00
#
_symmetry.space_group_name_H-M   'P 1'
#
loop_
_entity.id
_entity.type
_entity.pdbx_description
1 polymer ?
#
loop_
_entity_poly.entity_id
_entity_poly.type
_entity_poly.pdbx_seq_one_letter_code
_entity_poly.pdbx_strand_id
1 'polypeptide(L)'
;MKHNLFNDAKYDPVTLLPVTDRGDWVATSLGGMWSILNPHPRDVFIDDLAWGMARTCRYGGQLKHDVELYSVAEHATAMTWWAIENGRVRHVEDALAILLHDASEAFYGDIPTPIKKMLPDYKIMEDRAQFVIQDAFGLTAENTLITKKEIKEIDVRIRIDERLSIIEEPALSAGLNVTWESDPELERLGVEVACMLPSQARASFMSCMTWVCENMPYRDPAIAPLIEMHLDRVLEPTGGKKPRKMQVVENPYEKNEVLSHDDDAELTL
;
A
#
# COMPACT_ATOMS: atom_id res chain seq x y z
N MET A 1 19.22 20.76 -6.00
CA MET A 1 17.99 21.36 -6.56
C MET A 1 16.89 21.17 -5.53
N LYS A 2 16.15 22.21 -5.17
CA LYS A 2 14.93 22.00 -4.37
C LYS A 2 13.97 21.17 -5.23
N HIS A 3 13.60 19.99 -4.75
CA HIS A 3 12.70 19.08 -5.45
C HIS A 3 11.29 19.71 -5.47
N ASN A 4 10.95 20.42 -6.55
CA ASN A 4 9.61 20.96 -6.80
C ASN A 4 8.53 19.88 -7.03
N LEU A 5 8.85 18.60 -6.78
CA LEU A 5 7.93 17.48 -7.00
C LEU A 5 6.92 17.35 -5.86
N PHE A 6 7.25 17.81 -4.66
CA PHE A 6 6.36 17.75 -3.50
C PHE A 6 5.75 19.12 -3.23
N ASN A 7 4.47 19.14 -2.90
CA ASN A 7 3.79 20.36 -2.45
C ASN A 7 4.20 20.69 -1.01
N ASP A 8 5.39 21.26 -0.82
CA ASP A 8 5.93 21.62 0.50
C ASP A 8 5.01 22.58 1.28
N ALA A 9 4.15 23.35 0.61
CA ALA A 9 3.26 24.33 1.26
C ALA A 9 2.19 23.69 2.16
N LYS A 10 1.92 22.39 2.02
CA LYS A 10 0.99 21.66 2.90
C LYS A 10 1.62 21.14 4.18
N TYR A 11 2.94 21.29 4.33
CA TYR A 11 3.70 20.72 5.43
C TYR A 11 4.26 21.79 6.37
N ASP A 12 4.41 21.44 7.65
CA ASP A 12 4.97 22.32 8.67
C ASP A 12 6.45 22.63 8.39
N PRO A 13 6.96 23.85 8.62
CA PRO A 13 8.37 24.19 8.41
C PRO A 13 9.36 23.24 9.09
N VAL A 14 9.02 22.65 10.24
CA VAL A 14 9.84 21.64 10.92
C VAL A 14 10.06 20.42 10.02
N THR A 15 9.03 19.96 9.31
CA THR A 15 9.15 18.81 8.39
C THR A 15 10.05 19.09 7.18
N LEU A 16 10.45 20.34 6.94
CA LEU A 16 11.34 20.72 5.84
C LEU A 16 12.82 20.77 6.25
N LEU A 17 13.11 20.68 7.56
CA LEU A 17 14.47 20.61 8.10
C LEU A 17 15.19 19.31 7.70
N PRO A 18 16.50 19.15 7.90
CA PRO A 18 17.14 17.84 7.85
C PRO A 18 16.49 16.85 8.82
N VAL A 19 16.43 15.55 8.49
CA VAL A 19 15.76 14.54 9.34
C VAL A 19 16.28 14.53 10.78
N THR A 20 17.58 14.81 10.98
CA THR A 20 18.22 14.91 12.30
C THR A 20 17.65 16.01 13.19
N ASP A 21 16.99 17.00 12.60
CA ASP A 21 16.45 18.18 13.28
C ASP A 21 14.91 18.10 13.40
N ARG A 22 14.32 16.95 13.06
CA ARG A 22 12.87 16.69 13.03
C ARG A 22 12.37 15.87 14.23
N GLY A 23 13.16 15.79 15.29
CA GLY A 23 12.91 14.91 16.44
C GLY A 23 13.50 13.52 16.26
N ASP A 24 12.93 12.54 16.97
CA ASP A 24 13.44 11.17 16.96
C ASP A 24 13.32 10.52 15.58
N TRP A 25 14.34 9.74 15.22
CA TRP A 25 14.45 9.09 13.91
C TRP A 25 15.01 7.67 14.04
N VAL A 26 14.75 6.87 13.00
CA VAL A 26 15.30 5.52 12.84
C VAL A 26 16.10 5.43 11.54
N ALA A 27 17.12 4.56 11.50
CA ALA A 27 17.87 4.30 10.27
C ALA A 27 17.03 3.50 9.27
N THR A 28 17.20 3.76 7.98
CA THR A 28 16.54 3.00 6.91
C THR A 28 17.50 1.99 6.27
N SER A 29 16.97 1.06 5.46
CA SER A 29 17.75 -0.04 4.89
C SER A 29 18.84 0.42 3.92
N LEU A 30 18.63 1.54 3.24
CA LEU A 30 19.60 2.19 2.35
C LEU A 30 20.58 3.12 3.09
N GLY A 31 20.53 3.16 4.42
CA GLY A 31 21.37 4.03 5.25
C GLY A 31 20.86 5.47 5.37
N GLY A 32 19.61 5.71 4.98
CA GLY A 32 18.90 6.97 5.23
C GLY A 32 18.38 7.05 6.66
N MET A 33 17.54 8.07 6.90
CA MET A 33 16.91 8.32 8.19
C MET A 33 15.43 8.61 7.98
N TRP A 34 14.60 8.07 8.86
CA TRP A 34 13.16 8.31 8.90
C TRP A 34 12.78 9.02 10.20
N SER A 35 12.19 10.22 10.12
CA SER A 35 11.66 10.91 11.30
C SER A 35 10.33 10.30 11.73
N ILE A 36 10.25 9.91 13.01
CA ILE A 36 9.05 9.27 13.59
C ILE A 36 7.91 10.27 13.80
N LEU A 37 8.24 11.51 14.16
CA LEU A 37 7.23 12.52 14.51
C LEU A 37 6.87 13.43 13.35
N ASN A 38 7.86 13.76 12.51
CA ASN A 38 7.75 14.74 11.45
C ASN A 38 8.25 14.16 10.11
N PRO A 39 7.64 13.07 9.63
CA PRO A 39 7.99 12.48 8.34
C PRO A 39 7.65 13.43 7.19
N HIS A 40 8.36 13.31 6.07
CA HIS A 40 8.13 14.11 4.86
C HIS A 40 8.26 13.23 3.60
N PRO A 41 7.46 13.46 2.54
CA PRO A 41 7.46 12.62 1.33
C PRO A 41 8.83 12.44 0.66
N ARG A 42 9.66 13.49 0.69
CA ARG A 42 11.03 13.46 0.15
C ARG A 42 11.95 12.39 0.75
N ASP A 43 11.64 11.92 1.96
CA ASP A 43 12.43 10.91 2.68
C ASP A 43 11.82 9.50 2.54
N VAL A 44 10.77 9.36 1.74
CA VAL A 44 10.18 8.07 1.38
C VAL A 44 10.96 7.50 0.20
N PHE A 45 11.42 6.26 0.34
CA PHE A 45 12.09 5.51 -0.71
C PHE A 45 11.45 4.14 -0.80
N ILE A 46 11.00 3.74 -2.00
CA ILE A 46 10.35 2.44 -2.17
C ILE A 46 11.21 1.27 -1.71
N ASP A 47 12.53 1.33 -1.92
CA ASP A 47 13.41 0.22 -1.56
C ASP A 47 13.56 0.08 -0.04
N ASP A 48 13.51 1.19 0.69
CA ASP A 48 13.44 1.19 2.15
C ASP A 48 12.13 0.59 2.65
N LEU A 49 11.01 0.95 2.03
CA LEU A 49 9.70 0.36 2.33
C LEU A 49 9.71 -1.14 2.05
N ALA A 50 10.19 -1.56 0.88
CA ALA A 50 10.22 -2.96 0.47
C ALA A 50 11.06 -3.81 1.41
N TRP A 51 12.25 -3.33 1.81
CA TRP A 51 13.07 -4.02 2.80
C TRP A 51 12.46 -4.03 4.20
N GLY A 52 11.90 -2.90 4.65
CA GLY A 52 11.23 -2.81 5.94
C GLY A 52 10.06 -3.79 6.00
N MET A 53 9.10 -3.68 5.08
CA MET A 53 7.92 -4.54 5.00
C MET A 53 8.27 -6.03 4.82
N ALA A 54 9.33 -6.36 4.09
CA ALA A 54 9.76 -7.74 3.90
C ALA A 54 10.41 -8.36 5.14
N ARG A 55 10.85 -7.55 6.10
CA ARG A 55 11.42 -8.00 7.38
C ARG A 55 10.47 -7.81 8.56
N THR A 56 9.43 -6.97 8.41
CA THR A 56 8.37 -6.84 9.40
C THR A 56 7.49 -8.08 9.37
N CYS A 57 7.59 -8.90 10.42
CA CYS A 57 6.75 -10.08 10.59
C CYS A 57 5.36 -9.68 11.07
N ARG A 58 4.33 -10.21 10.41
CA ARG A 58 2.95 -10.08 10.87
C ARG A 58 2.69 -10.91 12.13
N TYR A 59 1.58 -10.62 12.81
CA TYR A 59 1.13 -11.34 14.01
C TYR A 59 2.11 -11.22 15.19
N GLY A 60 2.98 -10.20 15.19
CA GLY A 60 4.05 -10.06 16.17
C GLY A 60 5.02 -11.26 16.21
N GLY A 61 5.13 -12.02 15.11
CA GLY A 61 5.98 -13.21 15.03
C GLY A 61 5.43 -14.47 15.68
N GLN A 62 4.18 -14.47 16.16
CA GLN A 62 3.56 -15.66 16.76
C GLN A 62 2.95 -16.57 15.68
N LEU A 63 3.83 -17.22 14.92
CA LEU A 63 3.49 -18.14 13.84
C LEU A 63 3.64 -19.60 14.29
N LYS A 64 3.18 -20.56 13.47
CA LYS A 64 3.50 -21.99 13.67
C LYS A 64 5.02 -22.21 13.73
N HIS A 65 5.47 -23.21 14.47
CA HIS A 65 6.89 -23.44 14.72
C HIS A 65 7.71 -23.81 13.47
N ASP A 66 7.06 -24.31 12.41
CA ASP A 66 7.67 -24.63 11.11
C ASP A 66 7.63 -23.45 10.12
N VAL A 67 7.10 -22.30 10.54
CA VAL A 67 7.02 -21.07 9.75
C VAL A 67 7.98 -20.04 10.29
N GLU A 68 9.01 -19.72 9.51
CA GLU A 68 10.05 -18.75 9.90
C GLU A 68 9.55 -17.30 9.85
N LEU A 69 8.74 -16.96 8.83
CA LEU A 69 8.29 -15.59 8.60
C LEU A 69 7.03 -15.55 7.74
N TYR A 70 6.12 -14.65 8.10
CA TYR A 70 5.09 -14.15 7.19
C TYR A 70 5.12 -12.62 7.24
N SER A 71 5.54 -11.99 6.15
CA SER A 71 5.91 -10.57 6.13
C SER A 71 4.77 -9.66 5.69
N VAL A 72 4.83 -8.38 6.08
CA VAL A 72 3.91 -7.33 5.59
C VAL A 72 4.00 -7.19 4.07
N ALA A 73 5.20 -7.33 3.49
CA ALA A 73 5.39 -7.28 2.03
C ALA A 73 4.66 -8.41 1.30
N GLU A 74 4.71 -9.64 1.83
CA GLU A 74 3.99 -10.78 1.26
C GLU A 74 2.48 -10.57 1.33
N HIS A 75 1.97 -10.15 2.48
CA HIS A 75 0.55 -9.81 2.66
C HIS A 75 0.06 -8.77 1.65
N ALA A 76 0.75 -7.62 1.58
CA ALA A 76 0.37 -6.54 0.68
C ALA A 76 0.45 -6.96 -0.81
N THR A 77 1.43 -7.78 -1.16
CA THR A 77 1.58 -8.32 -2.53
C THR A 77 0.45 -9.29 -2.87
N ALA A 78 0.09 -10.19 -1.95
CA ALA A 78 -1.02 -11.13 -2.14
C ALA A 78 -2.36 -10.39 -2.30
N MET A 79 -2.62 -9.36 -1.48
CA MET A 79 -3.80 -8.50 -1.63
C MET A 79 -3.85 -7.82 -3.00
N THR A 80 -2.73 -7.27 -3.44
CA THR A 80 -2.65 -6.52 -4.70
C THR A 80 -2.89 -7.44 -5.89
N TRP A 81 -2.25 -8.60 -5.94
CA TRP A 81 -2.46 -9.56 -7.02
C TRP A 81 -3.89 -10.07 -7.06
N TRP A 82 -4.44 -10.48 -5.92
CA TRP A 82 -5.82 -10.95 -5.85
C TRP A 82 -6.79 -9.86 -6.35
N ALA A 83 -6.59 -8.61 -5.94
CA ALA A 83 -7.44 -7.50 -6.34
C ALA A 83 -7.37 -7.23 -7.86
N ILE A 84 -6.19 -7.32 -8.46
CA ILE A 84 -5.98 -7.19 -9.92
C ILE A 84 -6.68 -8.33 -10.65
N GLU A 85 -6.45 -9.57 -10.24
CA GLU A 85 -6.99 -10.77 -10.89
C GLU A 85 -8.52 -10.85 -10.81
N ASN A 86 -9.11 -10.27 -9.76
CA ASN A 86 -10.56 -10.25 -9.55
C ASN A 86 -11.21 -8.93 -9.98
N GLY A 87 -10.52 -8.10 -10.78
CA GLY A 87 -11.08 -6.88 -11.37
C GLY A 87 -11.49 -5.82 -10.35
N ARG A 88 -10.87 -5.80 -9.17
CA ARG A 88 -11.11 -4.82 -8.09
C ARG A 88 -10.27 -3.55 -8.28
N VAL A 89 -9.32 -3.57 -9.21
CA VAL A 89 -8.40 -2.46 -9.51
C VAL A 89 -8.70 -1.92 -10.90
N ARG A 90 -8.83 -0.59 -11.04
CA ARG A 90 -9.09 0.06 -12.33
C ARG A 90 -7.85 0.69 -12.98
N HIS A 91 -6.93 1.21 -12.17
CA HIS A 91 -5.77 1.99 -12.60
C HIS A 91 -4.61 1.83 -11.60
N VAL A 92 -3.45 2.43 -11.91
CA VAL A 92 -2.22 2.28 -11.12
C VAL A 92 -2.41 2.69 -9.66
N GLU A 93 -3.11 3.79 -9.41
CA GLU A 93 -3.35 4.39 -8.10
C GLU A 93 -4.14 3.42 -7.19
N ASP A 94 -5.15 2.74 -7.72
CA ASP A 94 -5.90 1.72 -6.98
C ASP A 94 -4.97 0.59 -6.52
N ALA A 95 -4.11 0.09 -7.42
CA ALA A 95 -3.19 -0.99 -7.08
C ALA A 95 -2.12 -0.54 -6.09
N LEU A 96 -1.56 0.67 -6.26
CA LEU A 96 -0.59 1.22 -5.31
C LEU A 96 -1.22 1.50 -3.95
N ALA A 97 -2.48 1.93 -3.90
CA ALA A 97 -3.20 2.14 -2.65
C ALA A 97 -3.36 0.84 -1.86
N ILE A 98 -3.58 -0.30 -2.53
CA ILE A 98 -3.60 -1.63 -1.91
C ILE A 98 -2.19 -2.06 -1.50
N LEU A 99 -1.23 -1.96 -2.42
CA LEU A 99 0.14 -2.43 -2.19
C LEU A 99 0.83 -1.68 -1.04
N LEU A 100 0.49 -0.41 -0.86
CA LEU A 100 1.08 0.46 0.15
C LEU A 100 0.18 0.67 1.38
N HIS A 101 -0.93 -0.08 1.53
CA HIS A 101 -1.92 0.22 2.57
C HIS A 101 -1.37 0.14 4.01
N ASP A 102 -0.41 -0.76 4.24
CA ASP A 102 0.32 -0.96 5.51
C ASP A 102 1.81 -0.54 5.39
N ALA A 103 2.14 0.35 4.45
CA ALA A 103 3.54 0.72 4.19
C ALA A 103 4.25 1.41 5.38
N SER A 104 3.50 2.08 6.26
CA SER A 104 4.06 2.65 7.50
C SER A 104 4.70 1.59 8.40
N GLU A 105 4.25 0.34 8.35
CA GLU A 105 4.82 -0.76 9.15
C GLU A 105 6.28 -1.10 8.78
N ALA A 106 6.79 -0.56 7.65
CA ALA A 106 8.22 -0.59 7.32
C ALA A 106 9.09 0.13 8.37
N PHE A 107 8.56 1.17 9.02
CA PHE A 107 9.29 1.99 9.99
C PHE A 107 8.78 1.80 11.42
N TYR A 108 7.50 1.47 11.59
CA TYR A 108 6.85 1.38 12.90
C TYR A 108 6.63 -0.07 13.36
N GLY A 109 6.77 -1.06 12.46
CA GLY A 109 6.48 -2.47 12.71
C GLY A 109 4.99 -2.81 12.67
N ASP A 110 4.68 -4.11 12.55
CA ASP A 110 3.31 -4.61 12.70
C ASP A 110 2.99 -4.77 14.20
N ILE A 111 2.22 -3.84 14.74
CA ILE A 111 1.71 -3.96 16.10
C ILE A 111 0.33 -4.66 16.07
N PRO A 112 0.16 -5.80 16.76
CA PRO A 112 -1.14 -6.47 16.83
C PRO A 112 -2.27 -5.52 17.23
N THR A 113 -3.39 -5.61 16.52
CA THR A 113 -4.54 -4.68 16.68
C THR A 113 -4.99 -4.46 18.14
N PRO A 114 -5.05 -5.48 19.04
CA PRO A 114 -5.40 -5.25 20.44
C PRO A 114 -4.44 -4.30 21.17
N ILE A 115 -3.15 -4.35 20.83
CA ILE A 115 -2.13 -3.45 21.38
C ILE A 115 -2.30 -2.04 20.79
N LYS A 116 -2.48 -1.90 19.46
CA LYS A 116 -2.73 -0.59 18.83
C LYS A 116 -3.91 0.16 19.48
N LYS A 117 -4.97 -0.56 19.90
CA LYS A 117 -6.14 0.03 20.61
C LYS A 117 -5.79 0.65 21.97
N MET A 118 -4.71 0.21 22.61
CA MET A 118 -4.23 0.73 23.89
C MET A 118 -3.21 1.86 23.73
N LEU A 119 -2.80 2.18 22.49
CA LEU A 119 -1.72 3.14 22.17
C LEU A 119 -2.23 4.24 21.21
N PRO A 120 -3.03 5.21 21.69
CA PRO A 120 -3.61 6.24 20.82
C PRO A 120 -2.56 7.14 20.15
N ASP A 121 -1.49 7.50 20.86
CA ASP A 121 -0.43 8.34 20.30
C ASP A 121 0.34 7.61 19.19
N TYR A 122 0.56 6.30 19.34
CA TYR A 122 1.14 5.46 18.30
C TYR A 122 0.29 5.52 17.03
N LYS A 123 -1.03 5.37 17.18
CA LYS A 123 -1.95 5.42 16.03
C LYS A 123 -1.87 6.75 15.29
N ILE A 124 -1.78 7.88 15.99
CA ILE A 124 -1.66 9.19 15.35
C ILE A 124 -0.36 9.30 14.55
N MET A 125 0.75 8.80 15.10
CA MET A 125 2.04 8.79 14.41
C MET A 125 2.02 7.87 13.17
N GLU A 126 1.47 6.67 13.30
CA GLU A 126 1.33 5.69 12.21
C GLU A 126 0.42 6.23 11.09
N ASP A 127 -0.73 6.82 11.43
CA ASP A 127 -1.65 7.42 10.46
C ASP A 127 -0.98 8.58 9.69
N ARG A 128 -0.17 9.40 10.39
CA ARG A 128 0.61 10.48 9.76
C ARG A 128 1.68 9.93 8.82
N ALA A 129 2.42 8.91 9.25
CA ALA A 129 3.42 8.24 8.42
C ALA A 129 2.78 7.65 7.16
N GLN A 130 1.66 6.95 7.32
CA GLN A 130 0.92 6.34 6.22
C GLN A 130 0.44 7.38 5.21
N PHE A 131 -0.09 8.52 5.68
CA PHE A 131 -0.46 9.64 4.81
C PHE A 131 0.74 10.20 4.03
N VAL A 132 1.88 10.41 4.70
CA VAL A 132 3.10 10.91 4.06
C VAL A 132 3.64 9.94 3.01
N ILE A 133 3.56 8.64 3.27
CA ILE A 133 3.95 7.62 2.29
C ILE A 133 3.02 7.68 1.08
N GLN A 134 1.70 7.66 1.27
CA GLN A 134 0.73 7.76 0.17
C GLN A 134 0.97 9.02 -0.68
N ASP A 135 1.21 10.15 -0.02
CA ASP A 135 1.51 11.41 -0.68
C ASP A 135 2.81 11.38 -1.50
N ALA A 136 3.82 10.65 -1.03
CA ALA A 136 5.07 10.47 -1.79
C ALA A 136 4.88 9.71 -3.11
N PHE A 137 3.80 8.96 -3.25
CA PHE A 137 3.38 8.29 -4.49
C PHE A 137 2.26 9.04 -5.22
N GLY A 138 1.86 10.22 -4.74
CA GLY A 138 0.81 11.04 -5.34
C GLY A 138 -0.60 10.47 -5.16
N LEU A 139 -0.81 9.54 -4.22
CA LEU A 139 -2.11 8.93 -3.99
C LEU A 139 -3.00 9.88 -3.18
N THR A 140 -4.13 10.26 -3.78
CA THR A 140 -5.12 11.14 -3.15
C THR A 140 -6.52 10.51 -3.22
N ALA A 141 -7.46 11.07 -2.46
CA ALA A 141 -8.85 10.61 -2.50
C ALA A 141 -9.52 10.86 -3.86
N GLU A 142 -9.01 11.81 -4.64
CA GLU A 142 -9.54 12.18 -5.95
C GLU A 142 -9.06 11.25 -7.08
N ASN A 143 -7.84 10.73 -6.99
CA ASN A 143 -7.26 9.87 -8.03
C ASN A 143 -7.23 8.38 -7.67
N THR A 144 -7.56 8.03 -6.42
CA THR A 144 -7.69 6.64 -5.95
C THR A 144 -9.17 6.30 -5.83
N LEU A 145 -9.67 5.45 -6.72
CA LEU A 145 -11.08 5.09 -6.76
C LEU A 145 -11.42 3.93 -5.82
N ILE A 146 -10.46 3.07 -5.47
CA ILE A 146 -10.69 1.98 -4.52
C ILE A 146 -10.87 2.56 -3.12
N THR A 147 -11.96 2.19 -2.46
CA THR A 147 -12.28 2.79 -1.16
C THR A 147 -11.49 2.12 -0.04
N LYS A 148 -11.25 2.87 1.05
CA LYS A 148 -10.69 2.29 2.29
C LYS A 148 -11.50 1.10 2.81
N LYS A 149 -12.82 1.09 2.58
CA LYS A 149 -13.70 -0.02 2.96
C LYS A 149 -13.40 -1.28 2.14
N GLU A 150 -13.20 -1.14 0.83
CA GLU A 150 -12.86 -2.26 -0.04
C GLU A 150 -11.46 -2.82 0.26
N ILE A 151 -10.47 -1.96 0.48
CA ILE A 151 -9.14 -2.40 0.93
C ILE A 151 -9.26 -3.17 2.24
N LYS A 152 -10.08 -2.66 3.19
CA LYS A 152 -10.28 -3.32 4.48
C LYS A 152 -10.99 -4.66 4.35
N GLU A 153 -11.97 -4.77 3.46
CA GLU A 153 -12.64 -6.03 3.17
C GLU A 153 -11.63 -7.08 2.67
N ILE A 154 -10.79 -6.71 1.71
CA ILE A 154 -9.75 -7.60 1.14
C ILE A 154 -8.78 -8.04 2.24
N ASP A 155 -8.27 -7.10 3.06
CA ASP A 155 -7.36 -7.39 4.18
C ASP A 155 -7.98 -8.40 5.14
N VAL A 156 -9.22 -8.17 5.58
CA VAL A 156 -9.88 -9.07 6.56
C VAL A 156 -10.10 -10.46 5.97
N ARG A 157 -10.48 -10.57 4.68
CA ARG A 157 -10.73 -11.86 4.03
C ARG A 157 -9.43 -12.64 3.79
N ILE A 158 -8.35 -11.98 3.38
CA ILE A 158 -7.02 -12.59 3.25
C ILE A 158 -6.47 -13.02 4.61
N ARG A 159 -6.75 -12.27 5.68
CA ARG A 159 -6.37 -12.67 7.04
C ARG A 159 -6.97 -14.04 7.42
N ILE A 160 -8.09 -14.46 6.84
CA ILE A 160 -8.63 -15.82 7.04
C ILE A 160 -7.71 -16.86 6.40
N ASP A 161 -7.28 -16.64 5.14
CA ASP A 161 -6.32 -17.51 4.44
C ASP A 161 -5.00 -17.61 5.23
N GLU A 162 -4.48 -16.47 5.69
CA GLU A 162 -3.28 -16.38 6.53
C GLU A 162 -3.45 -17.23 7.78
N ARG A 163 -4.47 -16.96 8.60
CA ARG A 163 -4.64 -17.66 9.88
C ARG A 163 -4.70 -19.17 9.71
N LEU A 164 -5.46 -19.67 8.74
CA LEU A 164 -5.55 -21.10 8.45
C LEU A 164 -4.18 -21.72 8.13
N SER A 165 -3.31 -20.95 7.49
CA SER A 165 -1.99 -21.39 7.07
C SER A 165 -0.97 -21.32 8.20
N ILE A 166 -0.93 -20.22 8.96
CA ILE A 166 0.21 -19.85 9.82
C ILE A 166 -0.08 -19.69 11.32
N ILE A 167 -1.31 -19.91 11.78
CA ILE A 167 -1.66 -19.84 13.21
C ILE A 167 -2.07 -21.21 13.75
N GLU A 168 -1.56 -21.58 14.94
CA GLU A 168 -1.92 -22.82 15.64
C GLU A 168 -3.22 -22.72 16.46
N GLU A 169 -3.79 -23.87 16.77
CA GLU A 169 -4.84 -23.98 17.78
C GLU A 169 -4.28 -23.75 19.21
N PRO A 170 -5.08 -23.20 20.14
CA PRO A 170 -6.50 -22.84 20.03
C PRO A 170 -6.75 -21.44 19.45
N ALA A 171 -5.69 -20.68 19.14
CA ALA A 171 -5.81 -19.29 18.71
C ALA A 171 -6.41 -19.15 17.31
N LEU A 172 -6.17 -20.15 16.44
CA LEU A 172 -6.78 -20.23 15.11
C LEU A 172 -8.31 -20.18 15.20
N SER A 173 -8.93 -21.20 15.80
CA SER A 173 -10.40 -21.29 15.92
C SER A 173 -10.98 -20.10 16.68
N ALA A 174 -10.34 -19.67 17.79
CA ALA A 174 -10.83 -18.54 18.57
C ALA A 174 -10.87 -17.23 17.75
N GLY A 175 -9.82 -16.94 16.97
CA GLY A 175 -9.79 -15.73 16.15
C GLY A 175 -10.73 -15.76 14.95
N LEU A 176 -10.96 -16.95 14.38
CA LEU A 176 -11.94 -17.13 13.31
C LEU A 176 -13.37 -16.96 13.82
N ASN A 177 -13.69 -17.52 14.99
CA ASN A 177 -15.00 -17.32 15.63
C ASN A 177 -15.31 -15.84 15.85
N VAL A 178 -14.36 -15.04 16.35
CA VAL A 178 -14.56 -13.58 16.50
C VAL A 178 -14.84 -12.90 15.16
N THR A 179 -14.19 -13.37 14.09
CA THR A 179 -14.40 -12.83 12.73
C THR A 179 -15.80 -13.16 12.24
N TRP A 180 -16.24 -14.42 12.35
CA TRP A 180 -17.56 -14.88 11.88
C TRP A 180 -18.73 -14.48 12.81
N GLU A 181 -18.48 -14.22 14.10
CA GLU A 181 -19.48 -13.58 14.96
C GLU A 181 -19.82 -12.17 14.49
N SER A 182 -18.84 -11.47 13.90
CA SER A 182 -19.02 -10.12 13.37
C SER A 182 -19.64 -10.15 11.95
N ASP A 183 -19.26 -11.11 11.13
CA ASP A 183 -19.76 -11.30 9.76
C ASP A 183 -19.81 -12.80 9.40
N PRO A 184 -20.96 -13.47 9.62
CA PRO A 184 -21.09 -14.93 9.44
C PRO A 184 -20.90 -15.42 8.00
N GLU A 185 -21.18 -14.56 7.02
CA GLU A 185 -21.09 -14.89 5.60
C GLU A 185 -19.71 -14.54 5.01
N LEU A 186 -18.76 -14.09 5.85
CA LEU A 186 -17.45 -13.68 5.39
C LEU A 186 -16.59 -14.88 4.97
N GLU A 187 -16.30 -14.94 3.68
CA GLU A 187 -15.47 -15.97 3.08
C GLU A 187 -14.03 -15.51 2.86
N ARG A 188 -13.08 -16.45 2.99
CA ARG A 188 -11.68 -16.28 2.59
C ARG A 188 -11.53 -16.02 1.08
N LEU A 189 -10.39 -15.48 0.66
CA LEU A 189 -10.11 -15.19 -0.75
C LEU A 189 -9.44 -16.34 -1.49
N GLY A 190 -8.87 -17.31 -0.77
CA GLY A 190 -8.19 -18.45 -1.37
C GLY A 190 -6.77 -18.14 -1.82
N VAL A 191 -6.15 -17.08 -1.30
CA VAL A 191 -4.76 -16.72 -1.66
C VAL A 191 -3.76 -17.74 -1.11
N GLU A 192 -2.64 -17.89 -1.82
CA GLU A 192 -1.52 -18.71 -1.35
C GLU A 192 -0.69 -17.93 -0.31
N VAL A 193 -0.36 -18.61 0.80
CA VAL A 193 0.46 -18.09 1.90
C VAL A 193 1.78 -18.85 1.87
N ALA A 194 2.76 -18.29 1.17
CA ALA A 194 4.01 -18.97 0.84
C ALA A 194 5.07 -18.89 1.96
N CYS A 195 4.94 -17.93 2.89
CA CYS A 195 5.86 -17.70 3.99
C CYS A 195 7.30 -17.46 3.48
N MET A 196 7.41 -16.47 2.59
CA MET A 196 8.63 -16.15 1.86
C MET A 196 9.74 -15.64 2.79
N LEU A 197 10.99 -16.01 2.46
CA LEU A 197 12.15 -15.34 3.06
C LEU A 197 12.12 -13.83 2.74
N PRO A 198 12.70 -12.96 3.59
CA PRO A 198 12.67 -11.51 3.35
C PRO A 198 13.16 -11.08 1.96
N SER A 199 14.19 -11.72 1.42
CA SER A 199 14.69 -11.42 0.08
C SER A 199 13.68 -11.76 -1.02
N GLN A 200 12.94 -12.85 -0.86
CA GLN A 200 11.88 -13.28 -1.79
C GLN A 200 10.65 -12.38 -1.67
N ALA A 201 10.22 -12.06 -0.44
CA ALA A 201 9.10 -11.16 -0.20
C ALA A 201 9.36 -9.76 -0.76
N ARG A 202 10.59 -9.21 -0.55
CA ARG A 202 11.00 -7.95 -1.21
C ARG A 202 10.94 -8.07 -2.73
N ALA A 203 11.53 -9.12 -3.30
CA ALA A 203 11.56 -9.28 -4.76
C ALA A 203 10.14 -9.38 -5.34
N SER A 204 9.24 -10.08 -4.65
CA SER A 204 7.82 -10.19 -5.02
C SER A 204 7.11 -8.83 -4.96
N PHE A 205 7.29 -8.09 -3.87
CA PHE A 205 6.74 -6.74 -3.69
C PHE A 205 7.22 -5.76 -4.76
N MET A 206 8.53 -5.72 -5.02
CA MET A 206 9.12 -4.85 -6.05
C MET A 206 8.66 -5.25 -7.45
N SER A 207 8.53 -6.55 -7.73
CA SER A 207 8.01 -7.06 -9.00
C SER A 207 6.55 -6.69 -9.19
N CYS A 208 5.74 -6.79 -8.13
CA CYS A 208 4.33 -6.37 -8.13
C CYS A 208 4.21 -4.88 -8.46
N MET A 209 4.95 -4.01 -7.75
CA MET A 209 4.93 -2.58 -8.02
C MET A 209 5.36 -2.25 -9.44
N THR A 210 6.47 -2.83 -9.91
CA THR A 210 6.98 -2.61 -11.27
C THR A 210 5.95 -3.06 -12.30
N TRP A 211 5.33 -4.22 -12.09
CA TRP A 211 4.31 -4.72 -12.99
C TRP A 211 3.09 -3.82 -13.03
N VAL A 212 2.59 -3.39 -11.87
CA VAL A 212 1.47 -2.44 -11.74
C VAL A 212 1.77 -1.18 -12.55
N CYS A 213 2.95 -0.61 -12.36
CA CYS A 213 3.38 0.58 -13.07
C CYS A 213 3.46 0.33 -14.59
N GLU A 214 4.06 -0.76 -15.04
CA GLU A 214 4.28 -1.03 -16.47
C GLU A 214 3.02 -1.51 -17.23
N ASN A 215 2.07 -2.16 -16.56
CA ASN A 215 1.03 -2.96 -17.22
C ASN A 215 -0.41 -2.53 -16.94
N MET A 216 -0.67 -1.76 -15.88
CA MET A 216 -2.02 -1.23 -15.65
C MET A 216 -2.37 -0.19 -16.74
N PRO A 217 -3.63 -0.17 -17.20
CA PRO A 217 -4.02 0.55 -18.42
C PRO A 217 -3.97 2.08 -18.27
N TYR A 218 -4.19 2.59 -17.06
CA TYR A 218 -4.26 4.02 -16.78
C TYR A 218 -3.43 4.39 -15.57
N ARG A 219 -2.87 5.59 -15.64
CA ARG A 219 -2.14 6.27 -14.59
C ARG A 219 -2.39 7.76 -14.76
N ASP A 220 -2.68 8.46 -13.68
CA ASP A 220 -2.73 9.91 -13.64
C ASP A 220 -1.35 10.49 -14.04
N PRO A 221 -1.27 11.29 -15.12
CA PRO A 221 -0.03 11.94 -15.52
C PRO A 221 0.59 12.80 -14.42
N ALA A 222 -0.21 13.30 -13.47
CA ALA A 222 0.26 14.11 -12.36
C ALA A 222 1.17 13.32 -11.39
N ILE A 223 0.97 12.00 -11.26
CA ILE A 223 1.75 11.18 -10.33
C ILE A 223 2.93 10.46 -10.99
N ALA A 224 2.97 10.43 -12.33
CA ALA A 224 4.02 9.73 -13.07
C ALA A 224 5.45 10.15 -12.64
N PRO A 225 5.77 11.45 -12.48
CA PRO A 225 7.09 11.87 -12.03
C PRO A 225 7.44 11.42 -10.59
N LEU A 226 6.43 11.28 -9.72
CA LEU A 226 6.61 10.80 -8.35
C LEU A 226 6.95 9.30 -8.36
N ILE A 227 6.22 8.51 -9.14
CA ILE A 227 6.48 7.07 -9.29
C ILE A 227 7.87 6.84 -9.91
N GLU A 228 8.20 7.54 -10.99
CA GLU A 228 9.50 7.41 -11.67
C GLU A 228 10.66 7.73 -10.72
N MET A 229 10.53 8.78 -9.90
CA MET A 229 11.52 9.11 -8.88
C MET A 229 11.78 7.95 -7.91
N HIS A 230 10.76 7.15 -7.56
CA HIS A 230 10.94 5.98 -6.69
C HIS A 230 11.57 4.81 -7.44
N LEU A 231 11.15 4.54 -8.68
CA LEU A 231 11.65 3.43 -9.50
C LEU A 231 13.11 3.64 -9.92
N ASP A 232 13.53 4.86 -10.25
CA ASP A 232 14.90 5.19 -10.64
C ASP A 232 15.92 5.01 -9.50
N ARG A 233 15.43 4.99 -8.25
CA ARG A 233 16.26 4.83 -7.05
C ARG A 233 16.49 3.37 -6.66
N VAL A 234 15.90 2.42 -7.39
CA VAL A 234 16.09 0.99 -7.14
C VAL A 234 17.49 0.57 -7.60
N LEU A 235 18.31 0.11 -6.65
CA LEU A 235 19.74 -0.19 -6.88
C LEU A 235 19.99 -1.51 -7.62
N GLU A 236 18.98 -2.39 -7.77
CA GLU A 236 19.12 -3.71 -8.40
C GLU A 236 18.00 -3.98 -9.42
N PRO A 237 18.28 -4.66 -10.55
CA PRO A 237 17.22 -5.11 -11.46
C PRO A 237 16.27 -6.08 -10.75
N THR A 238 14.97 -5.78 -10.75
CA THR A 238 13.94 -6.69 -10.21
C THR A 238 13.85 -7.96 -11.07
N GLY A 239 14.17 -9.12 -10.50
CA GLY A 239 14.00 -10.42 -11.15
C GLY A 239 12.59 -11.01 -10.90
N GLY A 240 11.96 -11.54 -11.95
CA GLY A 240 10.66 -12.24 -11.88
C GLY A 240 10.07 -12.50 -13.28
N LYS A 241 9.27 -13.57 -13.43
CA LYS A 241 8.50 -13.81 -14.68
C LYS A 241 7.51 -12.65 -14.85
N LYS A 242 7.53 -11.98 -16.00
CA LYS A 242 6.59 -10.88 -16.33
C LYS A 242 5.23 -11.46 -16.79
N PRO A 243 4.12 -11.27 -16.06
CA PRO A 243 2.78 -11.69 -16.50
C PRO A 243 2.28 -10.90 -17.73
N ARG A 244 1.28 -11.45 -18.44
CA ARG A 244 0.67 -10.83 -19.63
C ARG A 244 -0.02 -9.50 -19.28
N LYS A 245 0.16 -8.51 -20.15
CA LYS A 245 -0.51 -7.19 -20.11
C LYS A 245 -2.04 -7.34 -20.09
N MET A 246 -2.74 -6.66 -19.19
CA MET A 246 -4.21 -6.64 -19.15
C MET A 246 -4.78 -5.90 -20.36
N GLN A 247 -5.91 -6.39 -20.88
CA GLN A 247 -6.64 -5.73 -21.96
C GLN A 247 -7.65 -4.71 -21.40
N VAL A 248 -7.69 -3.57 -22.09
CA VAL A 248 -8.39 -2.32 -21.77
C VAL A 248 -9.91 -2.51 -21.70
N VAL A 249 -10.60 -1.86 -20.76
CA VAL A 249 -12.07 -1.78 -20.75
C VAL A 249 -12.56 -0.33 -20.94
N GLU A 250 -12.26 0.65 -20.07
CA GLU A 250 -12.66 2.08 -20.25
C GLU A 250 -11.72 3.04 -19.47
N ASN A 251 -11.50 4.29 -19.93
CA ASN A 251 -10.59 5.28 -19.30
C ASN A 251 -11.27 6.03 -18.15
N PRO A 252 -10.88 5.83 -16.87
CA PRO A 252 -11.51 6.51 -15.74
C PRO A 252 -11.21 8.01 -15.67
N TYR A 253 -10.24 8.51 -16.45
CA TYR A 253 -9.87 9.92 -16.54
C TYR A 253 -10.44 10.64 -17.77
N GLU A 254 -11.18 9.94 -18.63
CA GLU A 254 -11.92 10.60 -19.70
C GLU A 254 -13.06 11.40 -19.07
N LYS A 255 -12.94 12.74 -19.10
CA LYS A 255 -14.08 13.61 -18.85
C LYS A 255 -15.08 13.33 -19.96
N ASN A 256 -16.23 12.76 -19.61
CA ASN A 256 -17.39 12.84 -20.49
C ASN A 256 -17.67 14.32 -20.73
N GLU A 257 -17.33 14.83 -21.92
CA GLU A 257 -17.89 16.08 -22.41
C GLU A 257 -19.40 15.86 -22.41
N VAL A 258 -20.08 16.41 -21.40
CA VAL A 258 -21.52 16.50 -21.40
C VAL A 258 -21.87 17.30 -22.65
N LEU A 259 -22.41 16.59 -23.65
CA LEU A 259 -23.05 17.20 -24.81
C LEU A 259 -24.02 18.25 -24.29
N SER A 260 -23.68 19.52 -24.46
CA SER A 260 -24.62 20.62 -24.34
C SER A 260 -25.64 20.45 -25.47
N HIS A 261 -26.74 19.78 -25.17
CA HIS A 261 -28.01 19.98 -25.88
C HIS A 261 -28.87 20.85 -24.98
N ASP A 262 -29.06 22.09 -25.42
CA ASP A 262 -30.30 22.86 -25.29
C ASP A 262 -30.16 23.92 -26.40
N ASP A 263 -30.58 23.56 -27.62
CA ASP A 263 -31.95 23.65 -28.14
C ASP A 263 -32.21 25.04 -28.75
N ASP A 264 -32.39 24.99 -30.07
CA ASP A 264 -32.81 26.07 -30.95
C ASP A 264 -34.03 26.82 -30.40
N ALA A 265 -33.86 28.11 -30.15
CA ALA A 265 -34.97 29.04 -30.00
C ALA A 265 -34.70 30.34 -30.79
N GLU A 266 -34.62 30.22 -32.12
CA GLU A 266 -34.96 31.31 -33.03
C GLU A 266 -35.73 30.75 -34.23
N LEU A 267 -37.04 31.05 -34.31
CA LEU A 267 -37.67 31.73 -35.45
C LEU A 267 -39.21 31.74 -35.37
N THR A 268 -39.77 32.95 -35.53
CA THR A 268 -41.12 33.32 -36.04
C THR A 268 -42.34 32.91 -35.20
N LEU A 269 -43.23 33.80 -34.73
CA LEU A 269 -43.82 35.05 -35.25
C LEU A 269 -44.15 36.01 -34.10
#